data_AF-A0A9D1UTR7-F1
#
_entry.id   AF-A0A9D1UTR7-F1
#
_cell.length_a   1.000
_cell.length_b   1.000
_cell.length_c   1.000
_cell.angle_alpha   90.00
_cell.angle_beta   90.00
_cell.angle_gamma   90.00
#
_symmetry.space_group_name_H-M   'P 1'
#
loop_
_entity.id
_entity.type
_entity.pdbx_description
1 polymer ?
#
loop_
_entity_poly.entity_id
_entity_poly.type
_entity_poly.pdbx_seq_one_letter_code
_entity_poly.pdbx_strand_id
1 'polypeptide(L)'
;MMSRPRDDEPSSLFGRSGKARPISGSGRGPRDYSPSDDPLEEIDDFKPPNPKSPLAGARPATVLGALLAIGGVIAVILVSVVPANTPGWSIPALVAVTIAGVVVLFAQMPKNRGGSGDGAQV
;
A
#
# COMPACT_ATOMS: atom_id res chain seq x y z
N MET A 1 36.02 19.22 -27.80
CA MET A 1 34.68 19.84 -27.65
C MET A 1 33.65 18.81 -28.11
N MET A 2 32.92 18.18 -27.18
CA MET A 2 31.86 17.22 -27.49
C MET A 2 30.56 17.99 -27.76
N SER A 3 30.04 17.88 -28.97
CA SER A 3 28.73 18.46 -29.34
C SER A 3 27.63 17.75 -28.57
N ARG A 4 26.83 18.50 -27.79
CA ARG A 4 25.67 17.94 -27.09
C ARG A 4 24.58 17.58 -28.10
N PRO A 5 23.97 16.37 -28.02
CA PRO A 5 22.83 16.01 -28.85
C PRO A 5 21.68 17.00 -28.63
N ARG A 6 20.95 17.35 -29.69
CA ARG A 6 19.76 18.19 -29.58
C ARG A 6 18.59 17.35 -29.10
N ASP A 7 17.73 17.92 -28.26
CA ASP A 7 16.60 17.21 -27.63
C ASP A 7 15.58 16.68 -28.65
N ASP A 8 15.57 17.22 -29.87
CA ASP A 8 14.66 16.83 -30.95
C ASP A 8 15.18 15.65 -31.80
N GLU A 9 16.36 15.10 -31.50
CA GLU A 9 16.96 14.02 -32.27
C GLU A 9 16.44 12.65 -31.75
N PRO A 10 15.92 11.76 -32.62
CA PRO A 10 15.47 10.45 -32.18
C PRO A 10 16.64 9.69 -31.54
N SER A 11 16.41 9.14 -30.34
CA SER A 11 17.43 8.39 -29.59
C SER A 11 18.09 7.36 -30.48
N SER A 12 19.43 7.26 -30.45
CA SER A 12 20.26 6.40 -31.30
C SER A 12 19.93 4.90 -31.24
N LEU A 13 19.13 4.52 -30.25
CA LEU A 13 18.59 3.17 -30.03
C LEU A 13 17.49 2.78 -31.04
N PHE A 14 16.74 3.77 -31.53
CA PHE A 14 15.63 3.56 -32.45
C PHE A 14 15.94 4.22 -33.79
N GLY A 15 16.01 3.42 -34.85
CA GLY A 15 16.20 3.97 -36.20
C GLY A 15 14.98 4.78 -36.64
N ARG A 16 15.16 5.66 -37.64
CA ARG A 16 14.09 6.47 -38.27
C ARG A 16 12.88 5.67 -38.79
N SER A 17 13.01 4.35 -38.90
CA SER A 17 11.97 3.40 -39.32
C SER A 17 11.27 2.69 -38.15
N GLY A 18 11.54 3.04 -36.88
CA GLY A 18 10.94 2.40 -35.70
C GLY A 18 11.43 0.98 -35.41
N LYS A 19 12.38 0.46 -36.19
CA LYS A 19 13.03 -0.82 -35.91
C LYS A 19 14.17 -0.61 -34.90
N ALA A 20 14.12 -1.36 -33.80
CA ALA A 20 15.21 -1.42 -32.84
C ALA A 20 16.48 -1.91 -33.54
N ARG A 21 17.57 -1.15 -33.45
CA ARG A 21 18.87 -1.63 -33.88
C ARG A 21 19.47 -2.48 -32.76
N PRO A 22 20.03 -3.66 -33.05
CA PRO A 22 20.80 -4.39 -32.05
C PRO A 22 21.99 -3.52 -31.65
N ILE A 23 22.02 -3.12 -30.38
CA ILE A 23 23.16 -2.42 -29.79
C ILE A 23 24.28 -3.46 -29.75
N SER A 24 25.39 -3.23 -30.44
CA SER A 24 26.58 -4.10 -30.37
C SER A 24 27.37 -3.90 -29.08
N GLY A 25 26.67 -3.85 -27.95
CA GLY A 25 27.24 -4.07 -26.63
C GLY A 25 26.91 -5.51 -26.25
N SER A 26 27.77 -6.15 -25.46
CA SER A 26 27.56 -7.47 -24.85
C SER A 26 26.42 -7.47 -23.81
N GLY A 27 25.32 -6.77 -24.09
CA GLY A 27 24.18 -6.57 -23.22
C GLY A 27 23.12 -7.62 -23.52
N ARG A 28 23.01 -8.58 -22.61
CA ARG A 28 21.88 -9.49 -22.43
C ARG A 28 20.55 -8.74 -22.65
N GLY A 29 19.70 -9.25 -23.54
CA GLY A 29 18.37 -8.68 -23.76
C GLY A 29 17.48 -8.80 -22.51
N PRO A 30 16.26 -8.22 -22.49
CA PRO A 30 15.39 -8.22 -21.31
C PRO A 30 15.03 -9.61 -20.76
N ARG A 31 15.17 -10.67 -21.58
CA ARG A 31 14.95 -12.06 -21.19
C ARG A 31 16.23 -12.81 -20.80
N ASP A 32 17.38 -12.19 -21.01
CA ASP A 32 18.69 -12.80 -20.77
C ASP A 32 19.25 -12.41 -19.40
N TYR A 33 18.39 -11.93 -18.48
CA TYR A 33 18.75 -11.72 -17.09
C TYR A 33 19.01 -13.07 -16.41
N SER A 34 20.26 -13.29 -16.02
CA SER A 34 20.63 -14.29 -15.02
C SER A 34 21.15 -13.50 -13.82
N PRO A 35 20.68 -13.79 -12.59
CA PRO A 35 21.33 -13.29 -11.39
C PRO A 35 22.84 -13.56 -11.48
N SER A 36 23.66 -12.58 -11.11
CA SER A 36 25.07 -12.84 -10.84
C SER A 36 25.18 -13.69 -9.57
N ASP A 37 26.22 -14.52 -9.45
CA ASP A 37 26.41 -15.37 -8.28
C ASP A 37 26.73 -14.54 -7.01
N ASP A 38 27.35 -13.36 -7.17
CA ASP A 38 27.67 -12.44 -6.06
C ASP A 38 26.45 -12.07 -5.17
N PRO A 39 25.30 -11.62 -5.71
CA PRO A 39 24.10 -11.36 -4.91
C PRO A 39 23.37 -12.62 -4.45
N LEU A 40 23.70 -13.82 -4.95
CA LEU A 40 23.12 -15.08 -4.46
C LEU A 40 23.72 -15.49 -3.11
N GLU A 41 25.00 -15.18 -2.89
CA GLU A 41 25.68 -15.39 -1.60
C GLU A 41 25.17 -14.45 -0.50
N GLU A 42 24.64 -13.26 -0.86
CA GLU A 42 24.10 -12.26 0.08
C GLU A 42 22.64 -12.53 0.51
N ILE A 43 21.92 -13.45 -0.16
CA ILE A 43 20.51 -13.77 0.14
C ILE A 43 20.39 -14.47 1.50
N ASP A 44 21.39 -15.25 1.88
CA ASP A 44 21.40 -16.00 3.15
C ASP A 44 21.57 -15.09 4.38
N ASP A 45 21.97 -13.82 4.18
CA ASP A 45 22.15 -12.84 5.26
C ASP A 45 20.92 -11.94 5.50
N PHE A 46 19.86 -12.06 4.69
CA PHE A 46 18.62 -11.32 4.92
C PHE A 46 17.86 -11.91 6.13
N LYS A 47 18.08 -11.33 7.31
CA LYS A 47 17.21 -11.53 8.48
C LYS A 47 16.17 -10.43 8.55
N PRO A 48 14.87 -10.73 8.35
CA PRO A 48 13.82 -9.77 8.61
C PRO A 48 13.96 -9.26 10.04
N PRO A 49 13.92 -7.93 10.28
CA PRO A 49 13.90 -7.41 11.63
C PRO A 49 12.70 -8.01 12.37
N ASN A 50 12.94 -8.52 13.58
CA ASN A 50 11.88 -9.12 14.40
C ASN A 50 10.72 -8.11 14.48
N PRO A 51 9.50 -8.48 14.02
CA PRO A 51 8.39 -7.54 14.02
C PRO A 51 8.18 -7.02 15.45
N LYS A 52 8.18 -5.70 15.61
CA LYS A 52 7.76 -5.07 16.87
C LYS A 52 6.38 -5.62 17.22
N SER A 53 6.10 -5.81 18.51
CA SER A 53 4.83 -6.41 18.91
C SER A 53 3.67 -5.67 18.25
N PRO A 54 2.69 -6.39 17.69
CA PRO A 54 1.63 -5.78 16.87
C PRO A 54 0.80 -4.75 17.64
N LEU A 55 0.83 -4.83 18.98
CA LEU A 55 0.17 -3.91 19.89
C LEU A 55 1.04 -2.71 20.31
N ALA A 56 2.38 -2.83 20.31
CA ALA A 56 3.26 -1.74 20.73
C ALA A 56 3.24 -0.53 19.77
N GLY A 57 2.79 -0.72 18.52
CA GLY A 57 2.66 0.34 17.52
C GLY A 57 1.22 0.82 17.27
N ALA A 58 0.21 0.20 17.90
CA ALA A 58 -1.18 0.52 17.61
C ALA A 58 -1.57 1.88 18.20
N ARG A 59 -2.22 2.74 17.39
CA ARG A 59 -2.78 4.00 17.88
C ARG A 59 -4.06 3.71 18.67
N PRO A 60 -4.16 4.06 19.96
CA PRO A 60 -5.33 3.71 20.79
C PRO A 60 -6.65 4.20 20.20
N ALA A 61 -6.65 5.40 19.62
CA ALA A 61 -7.82 5.94 18.96
C ALA A 61 -8.24 5.11 17.73
N THR A 62 -7.31 4.48 17.00
CA THR A 62 -7.65 3.65 15.82
C THR A 62 -8.36 2.40 16.28
N VAL A 63 -7.84 1.77 17.35
CA VAL A 63 -8.45 0.60 17.98
C VAL A 63 -9.84 0.94 18.50
N LEU A 64 -9.99 2.07 19.21
CA LEU A 64 -11.28 2.51 19.73
C LEU A 64 -12.26 2.84 18.60
N GLY A 65 -11.83 3.54 17.56
CA GLY A 65 -12.66 3.84 16.39
C GLY A 65 -13.13 2.56 15.69
N ALA A 66 -12.25 1.57 15.51
CA ALA A 66 -12.59 0.27 14.94
C ALA A 66 -13.56 -0.51 15.83
N LEU A 67 -13.34 -0.51 17.15
CA LEU A 67 -14.22 -1.16 18.11
C LEU A 67 -15.62 -0.54 18.10
N LEU A 68 -15.73 0.79 18.09
CA LEU A 68 -17.01 1.49 18.03
C LEU A 68 -17.73 1.28 16.70
N ALA A 69 -17.01 1.27 15.58
CA ALA A 69 -17.60 1.05 14.27
C ALA A 69 -18.13 -0.38 14.11
N ILE A 70 -17.29 -1.39 14.38
CA ILE A 70 -17.68 -2.80 14.25
C ILE A 70 -18.66 -3.17 15.35
N GLY A 71 -18.36 -2.81 16.59
CA GLY A 71 -19.19 -3.08 17.75
C GLY A 71 -20.55 -2.40 17.66
N GLY A 72 -20.62 -1.18 17.12
CA GLY A 72 -21.88 -0.46 16.90
C GLY A 72 -22.78 -1.16 15.89
N VAL A 73 -22.24 -1.59 14.74
CA VAL A 73 -23.00 -2.37 13.74
C VAL A 73 -23.51 -3.69 14.33
N ILE A 74 -22.64 -4.43 15.03
CA ILE A 74 -23.03 -5.67 15.70
C ILE A 74 -24.10 -5.41 16.75
N ALA A 75 -23.96 -4.36 17.57
CA ALA A 75 -24.92 -4.01 18.61
C ALA A 75 -26.30 -3.66 18.02
N VAL A 76 -26.37 -2.96 16.88
CA VAL A 76 -27.64 -2.69 16.19
C VAL A 76 -28.33 -4.00 15.78
N ILE A 77 -27.57 -4.95 15.20
CA ILE A 77 -28.10 -6.26 14.81
C ILE A 77 -28.60 -7.02 16.04
N LEU A 78 -27.81 -7.07 17.10
CA LEU A 78 -28.17 -7.78 18.33
C LEU A 78 -29.42 -7.19 18.98
N VAL A 79 -29.51 -5.86 19.09
CA VAL A 79 -30.69 -5.16 19.63
C VAL A 79 -31.94 -5.45 18.80
N SER A 80 -31.81 -5.62 17.49
CA SER A 80 -32.94 -5.96 16.62
C SER A 80 -33.58 -7.33 16.92
N VAL A 81 -32.87 -8.22 17.62
CA VAL A 81 -33.35 -9.58 17.96
C VAL A 81 -33.88 -9.65 19.40
N VAL A 82 -33.65 -8.63 20.22
CA VAL A 82 -34.14 -8.56 21.61
C VAL A 82 -35.66 -8.30 21.61
N PRO A 83 -36.46 -8.97 22.45
CA PRO A 83 -37.89 -8.68 22.62
C PRO A 83 -38.14 -7.19 22.93
N ALA A 84 -39.29 -6.66 22.50
CA ALA A 84 -39.66 -5.24 22.34
C ALA A 84 -39.53 -4.27 23.55
N ASN A 85 -38.86 -4.66 24.64
CA ASN A 85 -38.60 -3.82 25.81
C ASN A 85 -37.41 -2.86 25.66
N THR A 86 -36.94 -2.65 24.42
CA THR A 86 -35.79 -1.77 24.16
C THR A 86 -36.28 -0.32 24.05
N PRO A 87 -35.69 0.63 24.80
CA PRO A 87 -36.05 2.04 24.69
C PRO A 87 -35.94 2.53 23.24
N GLY A 88 -36.92 3.32 22.77
CA GLY A 88 -36.95 3.80 21.38
C GLY A 88 -35.72 4.61 20.95
N TRP A 89 -34.94 5.13 21.92
CA TRP A 89 -33.70 5.86 21.67
C TRP A 89 -32.47 4.96 21.47
N SER A 90 -32.56 3.65 21.73
CA SER A 90 -31.40 2.77 21.66
C SER A 90 -30.82 2.61 20.25
N ILE A 91 -31.69 2.43 19.24
CA ILE A 91 -31.26 2.35 17.84
C ILE A 91 -30.52 3.64 17.40
N PRO A 92 -31.10 4.86 17.52
CA PRO A 92 -30.39 6.07 17.10
C PRO A 92 -29.11 6.32 17.90
N ALA A 93 -29.07 5.97 19.19
CA ALA A 93 -27.85 6.06 19.98
C ALA A 93 -26.74 5.12 19.46
N LEU A 94 -27.06 3.86 19.15
CA LEU A 94 -26.09 2.92 18.58
C LEU A 94 -25.61 3.33 17.18
N VAL A 95 -26.50 3.89 16.36
CA VAL A 95 -26.13 4.47 15.07
C VAL A 95 -25.17 5.65 15.27
N ALA A 96 -25.45 6.56 16.20
CA ALA A 96 -24.58 7.68 16.51
C ALA A 96 -23.18 7.21 16.98
N VAL A 97 -23.12 6.19 17.83
CA VAL A 97 -21.85 5.57 18.28
C VAL A 97 -21.07 4.99 17.10
N THR A 98 -21.75 4.30 16.18
CA THR A 98 -21.14 3.74 14.98
C THR A 98 -20.54 4.83 14.09
N ILE A 99 -21.31 5.90 13.85
CA ILE A 99 -20.85 7.06 13.07
C ILE A 99 -19.65 7.73 13.75
N ALA A 100 -19.66 7.90 15.07
CA ALA A 100 -18.52 8.44 15.81
C ALA A 100 -17.26 7.58 15.62
N GLY A 101 -17.38 6.26 15.68
CA GLY A 101 -16.26 5.34 15.39
C GLY A 101 -15.69 5.54 13.99
N VAL A 102 -16.56 5.66 12.98
CA VAL A 102 -16.16 5.91 11.60
C VAL A 102 -15.46 7.26 11.45
N VAL A 103 -16.00 8.34 12.05
CA VAL A 103 -15.36 9.66 12.03
C VAL A 103 -13.96 9.62 12.66
N VAL A 104 -13.81 8.90 13.79
CA VAL A 104 -12.51 8.71 14.46
C VAL A 104 -11.51 7.96 13.58
N LEU A 105 -11.97 6.98 12.79
CA LEU A 105 -11.13 6.27 11.82
C LEU A 105 -10.70 7.19 10.67
N PHE A 106 -11.63 7.95 10.10
CA PHE A 106 -11.30 8.91 9.05
C PHE A 106 -10.31 9.98 9.53
N ALA A 107 -10.49 10.49 10.75
CA ALA A 107 -9.56 11.44 11.36
C ALA A 107 -8.14 10.88 11.53
N GLN A 108 -7.98 9.55 11.55
CA GLN A 108 -6.69 8.88 11.73
C GLN A 108 -6.05 8.38 10.45
N MET A 109 -6.73 8.50 9.30
CA MET A 109 -6.15 8.12 8.02
C MET A 109 -4.82 8.83 7.78
N PRO A 110 -3.72 8.09 7.48
CA PRO A 110 -2.46 8.69 7.11
C PRO A 110 -2.62 9.54 5.85
N LYS A 111 -2.25 10.82 5.93
CA LYS A 111 -2.34 11.76 4.80
C LYS A 111 -1.35 11.43 3.67
N ASN A 112 -0.28 10.73 4.02
CA ASN A 112 0.75 10.30 3.09
C ASN A 112 0.71 8.77 3.00
N ARG A 113 0.61 8.23 1.78
CA ARG A 113 0.96 6.83 1.54
C ARG A 113 2.49 6.75 1.62
N GLY A 114 3.02 5.96 2.54
CA GLY A 114 4.46 5.75 2.64
C GLY A 114 4.96 5.15 1.32
N GLY A 115 5.90 5.84 0.67
CA GLY A 115 6.47 5.41 -0.59
C GLY A 115 7.21 4.08 -0.41
N SER A 116 6.72 3.06 -1.09
CA SER A 116 7.52 1.90 -1.47
C SER A 116 7.01 1.43 -2.82
N GLY A 117 7.79 1.73 -3.85
CA GLY A 117 7.62 1.25 -5.22
C GLY A 117 6.50 1.91 -6.01
N ASP A 118 6.88 2.81 -6.93
CA ASP A 118 6.19 2.84 -8.21
C ASP A 118 6.29 1.42 -8.77
N GLY A 119 5.18 0.69 -8.73
CA GLY A 119 5.13 -0.72 -9.08
C GLY A 119 5.53 -0.88 -10.54
N ALA A 120 6.76 -1.37 -10.75
CA ALA A 120 7.50 -1.48 -12.02
C ALA A 120 8.38 -0.26 -12.34
N GLN A 121 9.68 -0.35 -12.02
CA GLN A 121 10.71 0.28 -12.85
C GLN A 121 11.16 -0.77 -13.87
N VAL A 122 10.83 -0.53 -15.14
CA VAL A 122 11.29 -1.29 -16.31
C VAL A 122 12.45 -0.59 -16.99
#